data_AF-A0A349X3W6-F1
#
_entry.id   AF-A0A349X3W6-F1
#
_cell.length_a   1.000
_cell.length_b   1.000
_cell.length_c   1.000
_cell.angle_alpha   90.00
_cell.angle_beta   90.00
_cell.angle_gamma   90.00
#
_symmetry.space_group_name_H-M   'P 1'
#
loop_
_entity.id
_entity.type
_entity.pdbx_description
1 polymer ?
#
loop_
_entity_poly.entity_id
_entity_poly.type
_entity_poly.pdbx_seq_one_letter_code
_entity_poly.pdbx_strand_id
1 'polypeptide(L)'
;MFKRLKSAWNKPRVLEARAEFKEYSQNIRASLNKDLFDASPDFWSYHVGGVVLLLALDLVLNSLLRPAYVWEFQTLAGTIWGAGFFVSGFALRSHYKRAKWETQSHTTVLFKSVASCVFFSFFIVLTMSVISMSFYFDDFYMYSRSQTPGISSIRAVIEFFFRNWFGSSFYLLCWIMLYIGITSRRQTKQMEIDNLRLQNSLKEAELSSLSNQLNPHFLFNALNNIRFMIHEDATNAEKMLMSLSSVLRYSLDSSKNVSVALKD
;
A
#
# COMPACT_ATOMS: atom_id res chain seq x y z
N MET A 1 28.96 -43.54 1.64
CA MET A 1 28.61 -42.50 2.65
C MET A 1 29.19 -41.12 2.31
N PHE A 2 30.48 -41.02 1.95
CA PHE A 2 31.14 -39.75 1.54
C PHE A 2 30.58 -39.05 0.29
N LYS A 3 29.96 -39.77 -0.67
CA LYS A 3 29.30 -39.16 -1.86
C LYS A 3 28.00 -38.42 -1.56
N ARG A 4 27.28 -38.77 -0.48
CA ARG A 4 26.03 -38.09 -0.06
C ARG A 4 26.30 -36.82 0.78
N LEU A 5 27.43 -36.76 1.48
CA LEU A 5 27.85 -35.56 2.21
C LEU A 5 28.37 -34.47 1.26
N LYS A 6 29.02 -34.84 0.13
CA LYS A 6 29.46 -33.89 -0.90
C LYS A 6 28.30 -33.24 -1.68
N SER A 7 27.15 -33.92 -1.81
CA SER A 7 25.97 -33.33 -2.47
C SER A 7 25.15 -32.42 -1.55
N ALA A 8 25.27 -32.57 -0.22
CA ALA A 8 24.68 -31.65 0.75
C ALA A 8 25.51 -30.37 0.95
N TRP A 9 26.81 -30.43 0.62
CA TRP A 9 27.79 -29.35 0.83
C TRP A 9 27.85 -28.30 -0.30
N ASN A 10 27.02 -28.45 -1.35
CA ASN A 10 27.17 -27.67 -2.58
C ASN A 10 25.86 -27.11 -3.17
N LYS A 11 24.87 -26.83 -2.32
CA LYS A 11 23.88 -25.79 -2.64
C LYS A 11 24.40 -24.50 -2.01
N PRO A 12 24.99 -23.58 -2.77
CA PRO A 12 25.42 -22.32 -2.21
C PRO A 12 24.15 -21.62 -1.73
N ARG A 13 24.02 -21.43 -0.41
CA ARG A 13 23.04 -20.50 0.19
C ARG A 13 23.05 -19.14 -0.50
N VAL A 14 24.17 -18.77 -1.14
CA VAL A 14 24.34 -17.59 -2.00
C VAL A 14 23.49 -17.65 -3.28
N LEU A 15 23.32 -18.83 -3.89
CA LEU A 15 22.41 -19.02 -5.04
C LEU A 15 20.94 -18.95 -4.60
N GLU A 16 20.61 -19.48 -3.43
CA GLU A 16 19.27 -19.33 -2.83
C GLU A 16 19.00 -17.85 -2.49
N ALA A 17 19.93 -17.16 -1.83
CA ALA A 17 19.85 -15.73 -1.54
C ALA A 17 19.78 -14.85 -2.81
N ARG A 18 20.52 -15.20 -3.88
CA ARG A 18 20.39 -14.51 -5.18
C ARG A 18 19.07 -14.82 -5.88
N ALA A 19 18.54 -16.03 -5.74
CA ALA A 19 17.22 -16.38 -6.26
C ALA A 19 16.13 -15.61 -5.50
N GLU A 20 16.21 -15.55 -4.17
CA GLU A 20 15.34 -14.74 -3.31
C GLU A 20 15.43 -13.25 -3.65
N PHE A 21 16.63 -12.72 -3.89
CA PHE A 21 16.80 -11.32 -4.31
C PHE A 21 16.22 -11.06 -5.72
N LYS A 22 16.38 -12.00 -6.65
CA LYS A 22 15.82 -11.91 -8.00
C LYS A 22 14.30 -11.99 -7.96
N GLU A 23 13.75 -12.91 -7.19
CA GLU A 23 12.32 -13.05 -6.92
C GLU A 23 11.77 -11.80 -6.23
N TYR A 24 12.49 -11.26 -5.25
CA TYR A 24 12.16 -9.99 -4.60
C TYR A 24 12.18 -8.81 -5.59
N SER A 25 13.17 -8.72 -6.49
CA SER A 25 13.22 -7.68 -7.51
C SER A 25 12.05 -7.77 -8.50
N GLN A 26 11.64 -9.00 -8.86
CA GLN A 26 10.45 -9.24 -9.68
C GLN A 26 9.17 -8.89 -8.91
N ASN A 27 9.09 -9.22 -7.63
CA ASN A 27 7.98 -8.87 -6.76
C ASN A 27 7.89 -7.36 -6.53
N ILE A 28 9.01 -6.61 -6.45
CA ILE A 28 8.99 -5.15 -6.42
C ILE A 28 8.40 -4.59 -7.72
N ARG A 29 8.88 -5.05 -8.88
CA ARG A 29 8.33 -4.60 -10.18
C ARG A 29 6.85 -4.92 -10.33
N ALA A 30 6.42 -6.10 -9.88
CA ALA A 30 5.00 -6.46 -9.84
C ALA A 30 4.22 -5.61 -8.83
N SER A 31 4.85 -5.22 -7.72
CA SER A 31 4.24 -4.39 -6.67
C SER A 31 4.09 -2.92 -7.05
N LEU A 32 4.94 -2.39 -7.93
CA LEU A 32 4.79 -1.06 -8.53
C LEU A 32 3.57 -0.99 -9.46
N ASN A 33 3.11 -2.14 -9.96
CA ASN A 33 1.92 -2.29 -10.78
C ASN A 33 0.71 -2.77 -9.95
N LYS A 34 0.70 -2.52 -8.63
CA LYS A 34 -0.38 -2.98 -7.74
C LYS A 34 -1.68 -2.24 -7.98
N ASP A 35 -2.74 -3.03 -7.89
CA ASP A 35 -4.14 -2.68 -7.98
C ASP A 35 -4.47 -1.43 -7.14
N LEU A 36 -4.93 -0.37 -7.83
CA LEU A 36 -5.33 0.91 -7.21
C LEU A 36 -6.53 0.71 -6.28
N PHE A 37 -7.37 -0.29 -6.58
CA PHE A 37 -8.53 -0.69 -5.81
C PHE A 37 -8.34 -2.13 -5.32
N ASP A 38 -7.33 -2.29 -4.47
CA ASP A 38 -6.92 -3.59 -3.94
C ASP A 38 -8.11 -4.44 -3.46
N ALA A 39 -7.92 -5.76 -3.47
CA ALA A 39 -8.95 -6.69 -3.03
C ALA A 39 -9.17 -6.67 -1.51
N SER A 40 -8.55 -5.74 -0.77
CA SER A 40 -8.62 -5.73 0.69
C SER A 40 -10.07 -5.56 1.17
N PRO A 41 -10.43 -6.20 2.29
CA PRO A 41 -11.70 -5.96 2.96
C PRO A 41 -11.77 -4.54 3.54
N ASP A 42 -10.62 -3.92 3.80
CA ASP A 42 -10.49 -2.58 4.39
C ASP A 42 -11.19 -1.49 3.59
N PHE A 43 -11.27 -1.63 2.24
CA PHE A 43 -12.02 -0.69 1.39
C PHE A 43 -13.44 -0.46 1.92
N TRP A 44 -14.16 -1.52 2.28
CA TRP A 44 -15.54 -1.43 2.71
C TRP A 44 -15.68 -0.75 4.06
N SER A 45 -14.77 -1.02 4.98
CA SER A 45 -14.72 -0.36 6.29
C SER A 45 -14.51 1.15 6.12
N TYR A 46 -13.59 1.56 5.25
CA TYR A 46 -13.40 2.98 4.94
C TYR A 46 -14.62 3.59 4.26
N HIS A 47 -15.16 2.92 3.25
CA HIS A 47 -16.26 3.47 2.45
C HIS A 47 -17.53 3.64 3.27
N VAL A 48 -17.89 2.64 4.08
CA VAL A 48 -19.02 2.73 5.02
C VAL A 48 -18.76 3.82 6.06
N GLY A 49 -17.57 3.84 6.67
CA GLY A 49 -17.21 4.87 7.64
C GLY A 49 -17.27 6.28 7.06
N GLY A 50 -16.81 6.47 5.82
CA GLY A 50 -16.87 7.72 5.08
C GLY A 50 -18.31 8.17 4.80
N VAL A 51 -19.18 7.26 4.35
CA VAL A 51 -20.61 7.55 4.11
C VAL A 51 -21.30 7.94 5.41
N VAL A 52 -21.11 7.18 6.49
CA VAL A 52 -21.71 7.47 7.79
C VAL A 52 -21.24 8.83 8.32
N LEU A 53 -19.94 9.12 8.22
CA LEU A 53 -19.39 10.40 8.64
C LEU A 53 -19.96 11.56 7.83
N LEU A 54 -20.08 11.40 6.50
CA LEU A 54 -20.63 12.43 5.62
C LEU A 54 -22.11 12.68 5.91
N LEU A 55 -22.91 11.62 6.10
CA LEU A 55 -24.33 11.76 6.45
C LEU A 55 -24.51 12.40 7.84
N ALA A 56 -23.69 12.03 8.82
CA ALA A 56 -23.71 12.65 10.14
C ALA A 56 -23.33 14.14 10.08
N LEU A 57 -22.30 14.47 9.31
CA LEU A 57 -21.87 15.85 9.10
C LEU A 57 -22.96 16.67 8.38
N ASP A 58 -23.55 16.11 7.33
CA ASP A 58 -24.64 16.74 6.59
C ASP A 58 -25.85 17.02 7.49
N LEU A 59 -26.25 16.04 8.32
CA LEU A 59 -27.32 16.21 9.30
C LEU A 59 -27.02 17.37 10.26
N VAL A 60 -25.83 17.38 10.87
CA VAL A 60 -25.42 18.43 11.82
C VAL A 60 -25.36 19.80 11.15
N LEU A 61 -24.75 19.91 9.98
CA LEU A 61 -24.63 21.18 9.26
C LEU A 61 -25.99 21.71 8.83
N ASN A 62 -26.89 20.85 8.35
CA ASN A 62 -28.23 21.25 7.98
C ASN A 62 -29.04 21.70 9.20
N SER A 63 -28.94 21.02 10.34
CA SER A 63 -29.61 21.45 11.58
C SER A 63 -29.11 22.80 12.11
N LEU A 64 -27.83 23.13 11.92
CA LEU A 64 -27.24 24.38 12.40
C LEU A 64 -27.44 25.56 11.44
N LEU A 65 -27.41 25.30 10.13
CA LEU A 65 -27.29 26.36 9.11
C LEU A 65 -28.56 26.58 8.28
N ARG A 66 -29.59 25.73 8.44
CA ARG A 66 -30.81 25.79 7.62
C ARG A 66 -32.07 25.94 8.46
N PRO A 67 -33.08 26.69 7.96
CA PRO A 67 -34.39 26.77 8.60
C PRO A 67 -35.04 25.40 8.79
N ALA A 68 -35.83 25.25 9.86
CA ALA A 68 -36.48 23.97 10.19
C ALA A 68 -37.41 23.44 9.09
N TYR A 69 -38.09 24.32 8.35
CA TYR A 69 -39.04 23.91 7.31
C TYR A 69 -38.37 23.22 6.11
N VAL A 70 -37.04 23.34 5.92
CA VAL A 70 -36.32 22.59 4.86
C VAL A 70 -35.64 21.33 5.36
N TRP A 71 -35.74 20.99 6.64
CA TRP A 71 -35.02 19.84 7.21
C TRP A 71 -35.45 18.52 6.58
N GLU A 72 -36.74 18.32 6.31
CA GLU A 72 -37.23 17.11 5.66
C GLU A 72 -36.67 16.94 4.25
N PHE A 73 -36.75 18.01 3.45
CA PHE A 73 -36.15 18.07 2.11
C PHE A 73 -34.66 17.72 2.13
N GLN A 74 -33.88 18.35 3.02
CA GLN A 74 -32.43 18.11 3.10
C GLN A 74 -32.10 16.69 3.58
N THR A 75 -32.86 16.16 4.53
CA THR A 75 -32.65 14.80 5.05
C THR A 75 -32.95 13.76 3.98
N LEU A 76 -34.04 13.92 3.22
CA LEU A 76 -34.34 13.05 2.08
C LEU A 76 -33.26 13.17 0.99
N ALA A 77 -32.85 14.40 0.65
CA ALA A 77 -31.79 14.65 -0.33
C ALA A 77 -30.48 13.96 0.07
N GLY A 78 -30.03 14.18 1.32
CA GLY A 78 -28.80 13.64 1.87
C GLY A 78 -28.80 12.11 1.94
N THR A 79 -29.92 11.49 2.34
CA THR A 79 -30.04 10.02 2.38
C THR A 79 -29.97 9.39 0.99
N ILE A 80 -30.67 9.95 -0.01
CA ILE A 80 -30.58 9.49 -1.40
C ILE A 80 -29.15 9.66 -1.93
N TRP A 81 -28.54 10.82 -1.65
CA TRP A 81 -27.17 11.09 -2.05
C TRP A 81 -26.18 10.09 -1.44
N GLY A 82 -26.28 9.83 -0.13
CA GLY A 82 -25.41 8.89 0.58
C GLY A 82 -25.56 7.45 0.07
N ALA A 83 -26.79 7.02 -0.21
CA ALA A 83 -27.05 5.72 -0.84
C ALA A 83 -26.43 5.64 -2.25
N GLY A 84 -26.60 6.71 -3.05
CA GLY A 84 -26.00 6.84 -4.37
C GLY A 84 -24.47 6.80 -4.34
N PHE A 85 -23.87 7.50 -3.37
CA PHE A 85 -22.43 7.50 -3.14
C PHE A 85 -21.92 6.09 -2.82
N PHE A 86 -22.60 5.36 -1.93
CA PHE A 86 -22.26 3.98 -1.60
C PHE A 86 -22.29 3.06 -2.82
N VAL A 87 -23.38 3.14 -3.61
CA VAL A 87 -23.54 2.35 -4.84
C VAL A 87 -22.48 2.71 -5.88
N SER A 88 -22.12 4.00 -6.00
CA SER A 88 -21.08 4.43 -6.94
C SER A 88 -19.70 3.87 -6.61
N GLY A 89 -19.36 3.71 -5.32
CA GLY A 89 -18.12 3.05 -4.91
C GLY A 89 -18.08 1.59 -5.32
N PHE A 90 -19.20 0.87 -5.16
CA PHE A 90 -19.34 -0.50 -5.66
C PHE A 90 -19.23 -0.57 -7.19
N ALA A 91 -19.93 0.31 -7.90
CA ALA A 91 -19.97 0.36 -9.35
C ALA A 91 -18.57 0.67 -9.93
N LEU A 92 -17.85 1.62 -9.35
CA LEU A 92 -16.50 1.97 -9.77
C LEU A 92 -15.53 0.81 -9.54
N ARG A 93 -15.54 0.18 -8.36
CA ARG A 93 -14.67 -0.95 -8.04
C ARG A 93 -14.95 -2.16 -8.94
N SER A 94 -16.23 -2.45 -9.20
CA SER A 94 -16.63 -3.53 -10.09
C SER A 94 -16.26 -3.24 -11.55
N HIS A 95 -16.38 -1.99 -12.00
CA HIS A 95 -15.93 -1.59 -13.33
C HIS A 95 -14.40 -1.68 -13.47
N TYR A 96 -13.66 -1.22 -12.47
CA TYR A 96 -12.20 -1.31 -12.41
C TYR A 96 -11.72 -2.75 -12.62
N LYS A 97 -12.26 -3.69 -11.85
CA LYS A 97 -11.88 -5.12 -11.92
C LYS A 97 -12.29 -5.77 -13.23
N ARG A 98 -13.51 -5.49 -13.74
CA ARG A 98 -14.00 -6.08 -15.01
C ARG A 98 -13.19 -5.60 -16.21
N ALA A 99 -12.78 -4.34 -16.21
CA ALA A 99 -12.05 -3.73 -17.31
C ALA A 99 -10.52 -3.81 -17.16
N LYS A 100 -10.02 -4.54 -16.16
CA LYS A 100 -8.60 -4.82 -15.90
C LYS A 100 -7.72 -3.56 -15.90
N TRP A 101 -8.16 -2.53 -15.19
CA TRP A 101 -7.49 -1.23 -15.17
C TRP A 101 -6.07 -1.31 -14.59
N GLU A 102 -5.77 -2.34 -13.79
CA GLU A 102 -4.43 -2.63 -13.27
C GLU A 102 -3.38 -2.90 -14.35
N THR A 103 -3.79 -3.25 -15.57
CA THR A 103 -2.87 -3.48 -16.69
C THR A 103 -2.61 -2.23 -17.53
N GLN A 104 -3.33 -1.14 -17.24
CA GLN A 104 -3.28 0.12 -18.01
C GLN A 104 -2.33 1.12 -17.36
N SER A 105 -1.92 2.15 -18.11
CA SER A 105 -1.08 3.21 -17.55
C SER A 105 -1.82 3.99 -16.45
N HIS A 106 -1.07 4.44 -15.43
CA HIS A 106 -1.62 5.21 -14.32
C HIS A 106 -2.38 6.48 -14.76
N THR A 107 -1.93 7.14 -15.84
CA THR A 107 -2.60 8.31 -16.41
C THR A 107 -3.98 7.98 -16.97
N THR A 108 -4.10 6.84 -17.67
CA THR A 108 -5.38 6.36 -18.22
C THR A 108 -6.35 5.99 -17.09
N VAL A 109 -5.86 5.30 -16.06
CA VAL A 109 -6.64 4.92 -14.87
C VAL A 109 -7.16 6.16 -14.16
N LEU A 110 -6.32 7.19 -13.97
CA LEU A 110 -6.73 8.45 -13.36
C LEU A 110 -7.83 9.14 -14.17
N PHE A 111 -7.64 9.29 -15.49
CA PHE A 111 -8.63 9.93 -16.35
C PHE A 111 -9.98 9.20 -16.32
N LYS A 112 -9.97 7.87 -16.42
CA LYS A 112 -11.20 7.07 -16.35
C LYS A 112 -11.86 7.13 -14.97
N SER A 113 -11.08 7.21 -13.89
CA SER A 113 -11.61 7.39 -12.52
C SER A 113 -12.32 8.74 -12.38
N VAL A 114 -11.70 9.80 -12.88
CA VAL A 114 -12.28 11.15 -12.89
C VAL A 114 -13.57 11.18 -13.71
N ALA A 115 -13.53 10.66 -14.94
CA ALA A 115 -14.71 10.59 -15.81
C ALA A 115 -15.85 9.80 -15.16
N SER A 116 -15.53 8.69 -14.48
CA SER A 116 -16.52 7.88 -13.77
C SER A 116 -17.15 8.65 -12.60
N CYS A 117 -16.39 9.46 -11.87
CA CYS A 117 -16.94 10.30 -10.78
C CYS A 117 -17.94 11.32 -11.30
N VAL A 118 -17.60 12.00 -12.40
CA VAL A 118 -18.49 12.99 -13.02
C VAL A 118 -19.75 12.31 -13.56
N PHE A 119 -19.61 11.13 -14.16
CA PHE A 119 -20.72 10.34 -14.65
C PHE A 119 -21.65 9.87 -13.51
N PHE A 120 -21.12 9.20 -12.48
CA PHE A 120 -21.94 8.69 -11.38
C PHE A 120 -22.59 9.81 -10.58
N SER A 121 -21.86 10.89 -10.27
CA SER A 121 -22.44 12.05 -9.57
C SER A 121 -23.59 12.69 -10.32
N PHE A 122 -23.55 12.72 -11.66
CA PHE A 122 -24.66 13.23 -12.47
C PHE A 122 -25.94 12.44 -12.19
N PHE A 123 -25.87 11.11 -12.28
CA PHE A 123 -27.03 10.25 -12.04
C PHE A 123 -27.51 10.30 -10.59
N ILE A 124 -26.59 10.35 -9.61
CA ILE A 124 -26.95 10.49 -8.19
C ILE A 124 -27.74 11.78 -7.99
N VAL A 125 -27.23 12.90 -8.49
CA VAL A 125 -27.87 14.21 -8.31
C VAL A 125 -29.16 14.31 -9.12
N LEU A 126 -29.24 13.69 -10.30
CA LEU A 126 -30.46 13.62 -11.08
C LEU A 126 -31.56 12.87 -10.32
N THR A 127 -31.26 11.66 -9.82
CA THR A 127 -32.21 10.87 -9.04
C THR A 127 -32.62 11.59 -7.76
N MET A 128 -31.66 12.16 -7.03
CA MET A 128 -31.91 12.94 -5.82
C MET A 128 -32.80 14.15 -6.09
N SER A 129 -32.52 14.91 -7.17
CA SER A 129 -33.29 16.09 -7.56
C SER A 129 -34.71 15.73 -7.96
N VAL A 130 -34.89 14.71 -8.81
CA VAL A 130 -36.23 14.27 -9.27
C VAL A 130 -37.09 13.82 -8.11
N ILE A 131 -36.56 12.96 -7.23
CA ILE A 131 -37.32 12.46 -6.08
C ILE A 131 -37.65 13.60 -5.12
N SER A 132 -36.65 14.38 -4.72
CA SER A 132 -36.87 15.41 -3.69
C SER A 132 -37.78 16.54 -4.18
N MET A 133 -37.69 16.93 -5.45
CA MET A 133 -38.60 17.92 -6.05
C MET A 133 -40.02 17.39 -6.20
N SER A 134 -40.23 16.08 -6.30
CA SER A 134 -41.58 15.52 -6.39
C SER A 134 -42.39 15.71 -5.09
N PHE A 135 -41.71 15.83 -3.95
CA PHE A 135 -42.35 15.95 -2.63
C PHE A 135 -42.20 17.34 -2.00
N TYR A 136 -41.08 18.03 -2.23
CA TYR A 136 -40.69 19.23 -1.48
C TYR A 136 -40.41 20.44 -2.37
N PHE A 137 -41.04 20.54 -3.54
CA PHE A 137 -40.79 21.64 -4.47
C PHE A 137 -41.08 23.02 -3.86
N ASP A 138 -42.20 23.15 -3.14
CA ASP A 138 -42.62 24.42 -2.56
C ASP A 138 -41.65 24.91 -1.49
N ASP A 139 -41.27 24.04 -0.54
CA ASP A 139 -40.27 24.36 0.49
C ASP A 139 -38.91 24.71 -0.13
N PHE A 140 -38.48 23.94 -1.13
CA PHE A 140 -37.27 24.22 -1.89
C PHE A 140 -37.32 25.58 -2.59
N TYR A 141 -38.44 25.90 -3.24
CA TYR A 141 -38.56 27.13 -4.01
C TYR A 141 -38.71 28.35 -3.10
N MET A 142 -39.47 28.23 -2.01
CA MET A 142 -39.56 29.28 -0.98
C MET A 142 -38.18 29.57 -0.38
N TYR A 143 -37.42 28.54 -0.03
CA TYR A 143 -36.04 28.70 0.44
C TYR A 143 -35.13 29.32 -0.62
N SER A 144 -35.20 28.89 -1.87
CA SER A 144 -34.40 29.47 -2.96
C SER A 144 -34.72 30.95 -3.15
N ARG A 145 -36.00 31.32 -3.10
CA ARG A 145 -36.46 32.71 -3.23
C ARG A 145 -36.08 33.58 -2.03
N SER A 146 -36.00 33.02 -0.81
CA SER A 146 -35.54 33.77 0.36
C SER A 146 -34.06 34.12 0.27
N GLN A 147 -33.26 33.26 -0.36
CA GLN A 147 -31.83 33.50 -0.58
C GLN A 147 -31.57 34.45 -1.77
N THR A 148 -32.33 34.31 -2.86
CA THR A 148 -32.21 35.15 -4.06
C THR A 148 -33.59 35.70 -4.47
N PRO A 149 -33.98 36.87 -3.92
CA PRO A 149 -35.26 37.49 -4.25
C PRO A 149 -35.40 37.71 -5.76
N GLY A 150 -36.54 37.28 -6.31
CA GLY A 150 -36.85 37.38 -7.74
C GLY A 150 -36.34 36.22 -8.61
N ILE A 151 -35.73 35.19 -8.03
CA ILE A 151 -35.35 33.98 -8.79
C ILE A 151 -36.58 33.25 -9.34
N SER A 152 -36.56 32.92 -10.63
CA SER A 152 -37.57 32.05 -11.24
C SER A 152 -37.37 30.60 -10.78
N SER A 153 -38.45 29.83 -10.72
CA SER A 153 -38.39 28.43 -10.31
C SER A 153 -37.45 27.59 -11.17
N ILE A 154 -37.51 27.77 -12.49
CA ILE A 154 -36.63 27.08 -13.45
C ILE A 154 -35.16 27.38 -13.16
N ARG A 155 -34.82 28.65 -12.94
CA ARG A 155 -33.44 29.04 -12.63
C ARG A 155 -32.97 28.46 -11.30
N ALA A 156 -33.82 28.46 -10.27
CA ALA A 156 -33.52 27.86 -8.97
C ALA A 156 -33.21 26.36 -9.09
N VAL A 157 -34.01 25.62 -9.87
CA VAL A 157 -33.80 24.18 -10.14
C VAL A 157 -32.47 23.95 -10.86
N ILE A 158 -32.17 24.74 -11.89
CA ILE A 158 -30.91 24.64 -12.65
C ILE A 158 -29.71 24.91 -11.74
N GLU A 159 -29.72 26.02 -11.00
CA GLU A 159 -28.62 26.38 -10.09
C GLU A 159 -28.44 25.34 -8.97
N PHE A 160 -29.54 24.81 -8.42
CA PHE A 160 -29.50 23.72 -7.45
C PHE A 160 -28.85 22.46 -8.04
N PHE A 161 -29.30 22.03 -9.23
CA PHE A 161 -28.78 20.83 -9.88
C PHE A 161 -27.28 20.94 -10.13
N PHE A 162 -26.83 22.01 -10.81
CA PHE A 162 -25.42 22.18 -11.15
C PHE A 162 -24.56 22.32 -9.90
N ARG A 163 -24.98 23.12 -8.90
CA ARG A 163 -24.25 23.25 -7.64
C ARG A 163 -24.04 21.90 -6.96
N ASN A 164 -25.10 21.09 -6.86
CA ASN A 164 -25.01 19.76 -6.25
C ASN A 164 -24.22 18.77 -7.10
N TRP A 165 -24.30 18.85 -8.43
CA TRP A 165 -23.53 17.98 -9.32
C TRP A 165 -22.03 18.26 -9.25
N PHE A 166 -21.62 19.53 -9.29
CA PHE A 166 -20.23 19.92 -9.09
C PHE A 166 -19.74 19.54 -7.69
N GLY A 167 -20.53 19.81 -6.65
CA GLY A 167 -20.21 19.39 -5.28
C GLY A 167 -20.03 17.88 -5.16
N SER A 168 -20.97 17.10 -5.69
CA SER A 168 -20.93 15.63 -5.67
C SER A 168 -19.75 15.06 -6.45
N SER A 169 -19.45 15.64 -7.61
CA SER A 169 -18.26 15.29 -8.40
C SER A 169 -16.99 15.50 -7.57
N PHE A 170 -16.88 16.67 -6.93
CA PHE A 170 -15.73 17.01 -6.09
C PHE A 170 -15.61 16.07 -4.88
N TYR A 171 -16.71 15.76 -4.19
CA TYR A 171 -16.70 14.81 -3.07
C TYR A 171 -16.23 13.42 -3.48
N LEU A 172 -16.75 12.86 -4.59
CA LEU A 172 -16.31 11.56 -5.10
C LEU A 172 -14.82 11.56 -5.48
N LEU A 173 -14.34 12.64 -6.11
CA LEU A 173 -12.93 12.79 -6.44
C LEU A 173 -12.04 12.83 -5.19
N CYS A 174 -12.40 13.66 -4.21
CA CYS A 174 -11.68 13.73 -2.94
C CYS A 174 -11.67 12.38 -2.23
N TRP A 175 -12.79 11.66 -2.23
CA TRP A 175 -12.89 10.32 -1.66
C TRP A 175 -11.93 9.32 -2.31
N ILE A 176 -11.91 9.27 -3.64
CA ILE A 176 -11.01 8.36 -4.38
C ILE A 176 -9.55 8.75 -4.17
N MET A 177 -9.22 10.04 -4.20
CA MET A 177 -7.87 10.53 -3.92
C MET A 177 -7.41 10.15 -2.51
N LEU A 178 -8.27 10.32 -1.51
CA LEU A 178 -7.98 9.94 -0.13
C LEU A 178 -7.75 8.42 -0.03
N TYR A 179 -8.62 7.62 -0.65
CA TYR A 179 -8.50 6.16 -0.66
C TYR A 179 -7.19 5.71 -1.30
N ILE A 180 -6.88 6.18 -2.51
CA ILE A 180 -5.63 5.86 -3.21
C ILE A 180 -4.42 6.31 -2.38
N GLY A 181 -4.48 7.49 -1.77
CA GLY A 181 -3.40 8.02 -0.93
C GLY A 181 -3.12 7.15 0.30
N ILE A 182 -4.17 6.71 1.01
CA ILE A 182 -4.03 5.81 2.17
C ILE A 182 -3.47 4.45 1.74
N THR A 183 -4.01 3.87 0.68
CA THR A 183 -3.59 2.56 0.17
C THR A 183 -2.16 2.59 -0.36
N SER A 184 -1.79 3.62 -1.12
CA SER A 184 -0.42 3.82 -1.64
C SER A 184 0.59 3.91 -0.50
N ARG A 185 0.31 4.71 0.55
CA ARG A 185 1.19 4.81 1.72
C ARG A 185 1.37 3.48 2.44
N ARG A 186 0.30 2.70 2.59
CA ARG A 186 0.36 1.35 3.19
C ARG A 186 1.22 0.41 2.37
N GLN A 187 1.05 0.43 1.05
CA GLN A 187 1.83 -0.39 0.14
C GLN A 187 3.33 -0.01 0.19
N THR A 188 3.68 1.27 0.16
CA THR A 188 5.07 1.72 0.29
C THR A 188 5.70 1.28 1.62
N LYS A 189 4.99 1.43 2.73
CA LYS A 189 5.46 0.94 4.04
C LYS A 189 5.68 -0.56 4.06
N GLN A 190 4.77 -1.33 3.46
CA GLN A 190 4.93 -2.79 3.39
C GLN A 190 6.15 -3.17 2.55
N MET A 191 6.37 -2.49 1.43
CA MET A 191 7.56 -2.71 0.58
C MET A 191 8.85 -2.39 1.33
N GLU A 192 8.88 -1.33 2.13
CA GLU A 192 10.03 -0.96 2.96
C GLU A 192 10.32 -2.03 4.02
N ILE A 193 9.30 -2.52 4.72
CA ILE A 193 9.44 -3.62 5.70
C ILE A 193 9.98 -4.88 5.03
N ASP A 194 9.45 -5.23 3.86
CA ASP A 194 9.89 -6.41 3.12
C ASP A 194 11.34 -6.24 2.61
N ASN A 195 11.75 -5.01 2.25
CA ASN A 195 13.13 -4.70 1.90
C ASN A 195 14.09 -4.91 3.07
N LEU A 196 13.74 -4.36 4.25
CA LEU A 196 14.54 -4.51 5.46
C LEU A 196 14.68 -5.97 5.88
N ARG A 197 13.60 -6.76 5.75
CA ARG A 197 13.64 -8.21 6.00
C ARG A 197 14.62 -8.92 5.07
N LEU A 198 14.57 -8.62 3.77
CA LEU A 198 15.49 -9.22 2.81
C LEU A 198 16.95 -8.81 3.08
N GLN A 199 17.20 -7.55 3.39
CA GLN A 199 18.55 -7.08 3.74
C GLN A 199 19.10 -7.81 4.98
N ASN A 200 18.26 -8.07 5.99
CA ASN A 200 18.65 -8.85 7.15
C ASN A 200 18.94 -10.31 6.78
N SER A 201 18.08 -10.97 5.99
CA SER A 201 18.33 -12.34 5.52
C SER A 201 19.64 -12.45 4.71
N LEU A 202 19.95 -11.45 3.88
CA LEU A 202 21.22 -11.39 3.14
C LEU A 202 22.42 -11.28 4.08
N LYS A 203 22.37 -10.38 5.08
CA LYS A 203 23.43 -10.25 6.09
C LYS A 203 23.64 -11.53 6.89
N GLU A 204 22.56 -12.19 7.30
CA GLU A 204 22.64 -13.47 8.00
C GLU A 204 23.27 -14.57 7.12
N ALA A 205 22.93 -14.61 5.83
CA ALA A 205 23.54 -15.54 4.88
C ALA A 205 25.03 -15.26 4.66
N GLU A 206 25.43 -13.98 4.57
CA GLU A 206 26.83 -13.56 4.47
C GLU A 206 27.62 -13.95 5.73
N LEU A 207 27.08 -13.65 6.92
CA LEU A 207 27.69 -14.05 8.19
C LEU A 207 27.81 -15.57 8.34
N SER A 208 26.79 -16.31 7.94
CA SER A 208 26.83 -17.79 7.93
C SER A 208 27.87 -18.31 6.95
N SER A 209 28.00 -17.71 5.77
CA SER A 209 29.02 -18.06 4.78
C SER A 209 30.43 -17.79 5.32
N LEU A 210 30.63 -16.62 5.94
CA LEU A 210 31.89 -16.25 6.57
C LEU A 210 32.25 -17.23 7.71
N SER A 211 31.29 -17.54 8.58
CA SER A 211 31.49 -18.51 9.66
C SER A 211 31.83 -19.91 9.11
N ASN A 212 31.26 -20.32 7.99
CA ASN A 212 31.52 -21.64 7.39
C ASN A 212 32.90 -21.73 6.71
N GLN A 213 33.49 -20.61 6.27
CA GLN A 213 34.86 -20.60 5.74
C GLN A 213 35.89 -20.95 6.81
N LEU A 214 35.60 -20.66 8.08
CA LEU A 214 36.36 -21.15 9.22
C LEU A 214 35.91 -22.58 9.54
N ASN A 215 36.61 -23.61 9.05
CA ASN A 215 36.27 -25.00 9.34
C ASN A 215 36.39 -25.27 10.86
N PRO A 216 35.28 -25.48 11.59
CA PRO A 216 35.33 -25.61 13.05
C PRO A 216 36.06 -26.89 13.49
N HIS A 217 36.01 -27.95 12.69
CA HIS A 217 36.76 -29.19 12.93
C HIS A 217 38.27 -28.98 12.75
N PHE A 218 38.69 -28.20 11.75
CA PHE A 218 40.10 -27.82 11.60
C PHE A 218 40.58 -27.03 12.83
N LEU A 219 39.80 -26.07 13.29
CA LEU A 219 40.14 -25.28 14.46
C LEU A 219 40.28 -26.14 15.73
N PHE A 220 39.32 -27.05 15.95
CA PHE A 220 39.33 -27.96 17.09
C PHE A 220 40.52 -28.91 17.03
N ASN A 221 40.87 -29.42 15.85
CA ASN A 221 42.02 -30.29 15.66
C ASN A 221 43.35 -29.54 15.85
N ALA A 222 43.47 -28.33 15.31
CA ALA A 222 44.65 -27.50 15.49
C ALA A 222 44.88 -27.19 16.98
N LEU A 223 43.82 -26.81 17.71
CA LEU A 223 43.88 -26.55 19.16
C LEU A 223 44.25 -27.80 19.97
N ASN A 224 43.66 -28.96 19.65
CA ASN A 224 44.01 -30.21 20.33
C ASN A 224 45.47 -30.60 20.08
N ASN A 225 45.97 -30.46 18.85
CA ASN A 225 47.37 -30.74 18.53
C ASN A 225 48.32 -29.77 19.26
N ILE A 226 47.98 -28.48 19.33
CA ILE A 226 48.74 -27.51 20.13
C ILE A 226 48.75 -27.92 21.60
N ARG A 227 47.58 -28.31 22.16
CA ARG A 227 47.48 -28.77 23.56
C ARG A 227 48.38 -29.96 23.85
N PHE A 228 48.45 -30.95 22.95
CA PHE A 228 49.37 -32.07 23.10
C PHE A 228 50.83 -31.62 23.02
N MET A 229 51.18 -30.78 22.04
CA MET A 229 52.55 -30.27 21.91
C MET A 229 53.01 -29.41 23.07
N ILE A 230 52.14 -28.71 23.80
CA ILE A 230 52.55 -27.96 25.00
C ILE A 230 53.28 -28.86 26.01
N HIS A 231 52.86 -30.12 26.12
CA HIS A 231 53.47 -31.10 27.03
C HIS A 231 54.70 -31.81 26.46
N GLU A 232 54.87 -31.83 25.13
CA GLU A 232 55.94 -32.57 24.44
C GLU A 232 57.09 -31.64 24.00
N ASP A 233 56.76 -30.49 23.42
CA ASP A 233 57.68 -29.43 23.01
C ASP A 233 56.95 -28.07 23.04
N ALA A 234 57.09 -27.37 24.17
CA ALA A 234 56.47 -26.07 24.40
C ALA A 234 56.89 -25.00 23.37
N THR A 235 58.10 -25.08 22.82
CA THR A 235 58.61 -24.09 21.88
C THR A 235 57.95 -24.25 20.50
N ASN A 236 57.72 -25.48 20.06
CA ASN A 236 56.95 -25.73 18.85
C ASN A 236 55.45 -25.45 19.03
N ALA A 237 54.90 -25.68 20.23
CA ALA A 237 53.51 -25.33 20.54
C ALA A 237 53.25 -23.83 20.35
N GLU A 238 54.17 -22.98 20.83
CA GLU A 238 54.11 -21.54 20.65
C GLU A 238 54.13 -21.16 19.15
N LYS A 239 54.99 -21.77 18.34
CA LYS A 239 55.03 -21.53 16.89
C LYS A 239 53.75 -21.96 16.19
N MET A 240 53.18 -23.11 16.54
CA MET A 240 51.90 -23.56 15.98
C MET A 240 50.74 -22.65 16.39
N LEU A 241 50.73 -22.15 17.63
CA LEU A 241 49.74 -21.17 18.08
C LEU A 241 49.84 -19.86 17.30
N MET A 242 51.06 -19.35 17.07
CA MET A 242 51.29 -18.15 16.26
C MET A 242 50.86 -18.34 14.79
N SER A 243 51.12 -19.50 14.20
CA SER A 243 50.65 -19.84 12.85
C SER A 243 49.13 -19.98 12.77
N LEU A 244 48.49 -20.57 13.78
CA LEU A 244 47.03 -20.65 13.83
C LEU A 244 46.39 -19.26 13.95
N SER A 245 46.98 -18.38 14.77
CA SER A 245 46.58 -16.99 14.93
C SER A 245 46.73 -16.18 13.62
N SER A 246 47.83 -16.37 12.88
CA SER A 246 48.04 -15.67 11.61
C SER A 246 47.07 -16.14 10.52
N VAL A 247 46.76 -17.44 10.45
CA VAL A 247 45.74 -18.00 9.53
C VAL A 247 44.35 -17.47 9.86
N LEU A 248 43.95 -17.46 11.14
CA LEU A 248 42.67 -16.89 11.60
C LEU A 248 42.56 -15.40 11.24
N ARG A 249 43.62 -14.62 11.51
CA ARG A 249 43.68 -13.20 11.20
C ARG A 249 43.57 -12.94 9.69
N TYR A 250 44.26 -13.73 8.87
CA TYR A 250 44.18 -13.64 7.41
C TYR A 250 42.80 -14.00 6.86
N SER A 251 42.15 -15.04 7.38
CA SER A 251 40.77 -15.39 7.00
C SER A 251 39.75 -14.30 7.36
N LEU A 252 39.97 -13.58 8.46
CA LEU A 252 39.12 -12.46 8.86
C LEU A 252 39.42 -11.17 8.06
N ASP A 253 40.69 -10.83 7.82
CA ASP A 253 41.07 -9.62 7.06
C ASP A 253 40.76 -9.72 5.55
N SER A 254 40.95 -10.89 4.95
CA SER A 254 40.60 -11.11 3.53
C SER A 254 39.10 -10.96 3.26
N SER A 255 38.25 -11.16 4.27
CA SER A 255 36.80 -11.01 4.15
C SER A 255 36.31 -9.55 4.11
N LYS A 256 37.07 -8.59 4.66
CA LYS A 256 36.72 -7.15 4.62
C LYS A 256 36.91 -6.50 3.25
N ASN A 257 37.73 -7.09 2.38
CA ASN A 257 38.11 -6.52 1.08
C ASN A 257 37.30 -7.07 -0.11
N VAL A 258 36.28 -7.91 0.11
CA VAL A 258 35.35 -8.33 -0.94
C VAL A 258 34.18 -7.33 -1.04
N SER A 259 34.49 -6.07 -1.28
CA SER A 259 33.52 -5.11 -1.81
C SER A 259 33.44 -5.33 -3.32
N VAL A 260 32.34 -5.94 -3.77
CA VAL A 260 32.06 -6.13 -5.20
C VAL A 260 31.86 -4.75 -5.83
N ALA A 261 32.76 -4.35 -6.74
CA ALA A 261 32.55 -3.19 -7.59
C ALA A 261 31.30 -3.42 -8.45
N LEU A 262 30.27 -2.58 -8.25
CA LEU A 262 29.13 -2.49 -9.15
C LEU A 262 29.66 -1.89 -10.46
N LYS A 263 29.57 -2.67 -11.53
CA LYS A 263 29.88 -2.22 -12.88
C LYS A 263 28.65 -1.46 -13.40
N ASP A 264 28.85 -0.19 -13.71
CA ASP A 264 27.88 0.71 -14.35
C ASP A 264 27.31 0.12 -15.66
#